data_AF-A0A937FYT6-F1
#
_entry.id   AF-A0A937FYT6-F1
#
_cell.length_a   1.000
_cell.length_b   1.000
_cell.length_c   1.000
_cell.angle_alpha   90.00
_cell.angle_beta   90.00
_cell.angle_gamma   90.00
#
_symmetry.space_group_name_H-M   'P 1'
#
loop_
_entity.id
_entity.type
_entity.pdbx_description
1 polymer ?
#
loop_
_entity_poly.entity_id
_entity_poly.type
_entity_poly.pdbx_seq_one_letter_code
_entity_poly.pdbx_strand_id
1 'polypeptide(L)'
;MRSKALQFFMILLSVCLFYQSSMGQGVKLPQVSPTAEIKQQVGISTITINYSRPNVVSPQGQDRTGEIWGTLVPYGFNNLGFGTSKAAPWRAGANENTTIEFSHDVKIEGEELKAGKYGLHMAIAENGAVTVIFSKNSNVWGSFFYNESEDALRVNVQWKDHESTPLLTYNFVGVTDKHAVIVLDWEKKRIPFKAEFDTPELVYQNLKNELHSSPGFTLNNWTAATGYLVQNKIHLDEALSWANSAIDGQFFSEKNFRTLQMKSMVLAAMGKTEEAAKVMNEALEDPNAAVEDYYTYGRQLIGKDKDNEALKVFKMASKKWKDHWLAPHGLARGYSALGDYEKALRFEKEALAKAPENSKVFLKGYIKTLEQKKDFN
;
A
#
# COMPACT_ATOMS: atom_id res chain seq x y z
N MET A 1 -54.58 -44.43 -21.33
CA MET A 1 -53.46 -45.39 -21.34
C MET A 1 -52.19 -44.64 -20.98
N ARG A 2 -51.89 -44.62 -19.68
CA ARG A 2 -50.81 -43.88 -19.03
C ARG A 2 -49.70 -44.87 -18.63
N SER A 3 -48.46 -44.39 -18.73
CA SER A 3 -47.32 -44.68 -17.85
C SER A 3 -47.08 -46.13 -17.41
N LYS A 4 -46.27 -46.88 -18.16
CA LYS A 4 -45.41 -47.95 -17.59
C LYS A 4 -44.04 -48.11 -18.28
N ALA A 5 -43.82 -47.50 -19.44
CA ALA A 5 -42.54 -47.62 -20.17
C ALA A 5 -41.43 -46.65 -19.69
N LEU A 6 -41.80 -45.54 -19.02
CA LEU A 6 -40.81 -44.54 -18.57
C LEU A 6 -40.25 -44.80 -17.16
N GLN A 7 -40.81 -45.77 -16.42
CA GLN A 7 -40.37 -46.11 -15.05
C GLN A 7 -39.31 -47.21 -15.00
N PHE A 8 -39.07 -47.94 -16.09
CA PHE A 8 -38.05 -49.00 -16.13
C PHE A 8 -36.68 -48.52 -16.66
N PHE A 9 -36.61 -47.35 -17.27
CA PHE A 9 -35.34 -46.75 -17.71
C PHE A 9 -34.65 -45.90 -16.63
N MET A 10 -35.30 -45.74 -15.46
CA MET A 10 -34.82 -44.90 -14.35
C MET A 10 -34.36 -45.70 -13.11
N ILE A 11 -34.33 -47.04 -13.20
CA ILE A 11 -33.90 -47.95 -12.11
C ILE A 11 -32.61 -48.72 -12.46
N LEU A 12 -32.13 -48.65 -13.71
CA LEU A 12 -30.86 -49.28 -14.12
C LEU A 12 -29.68 -48.31 -14.25
N LEU A 13 -29.85 -47.03 -13.90
CA LEU A 13 -28.82 -45.98 -13.98
C LEU A 13 -28.51 -45.35 -12.61
N SER A 14 -28.61 -46.17 -11.54
CA SER A 14 -28.39 -45.72 -10.16
C SER A 14 -27.48 -46.66 -9.34
N VAL A 15 -26.76 -47.59 -9.98
CA VAL A 15 -25.78 -48.49 -9.31
C VAL A 15 -24.38 -48.43 -9.96
N CYS A 16 -24.05 -47.33 -10.64
CA CYS A 16 -22.68 -47.08 -11.13
C CYS A 16 -22.23 -45.66 -10.84
N LEU A 17 -22.30 -45.27 -9.57
CA LEU A 17 -21.68 -44.05 -9.08
C LEU A 17 -20.74 -44.40 -7.91
N PHE A 18 -19.45 -44.29 -8.23
CA PHE A 18 -18.32 -44.08 -7.35
C PHE A 18 -17.95 -45.19 -6.36
N TYR A 19 -17.16 -46.15 -6.85
CA TYR A 19 -15.99 -46.58 -6.09
C TYR A 19 -15.03 -45.39 -6.01
N GLN A 20 -15.22 -44.51 -5.03
CA GLN A 20 -14.08 -43.74 -4.55
C GLN A 20 -13.21 -44.73 -3.78
N SER A 21 -12.04 -45.03 -4.34
CA SER A 21 -10.93 -45.52 -3.54
C SER A 21 -10.71 -44.45 -2.47
N SER A 22 -11.16 -44.71 -1.26
CA SER A 22 -10.63 -44.01 -0.10
C SER A 22 -9.15 -44.35 -0.05
N MET A 23 -8.31 -43.47 -0.59
CA MET A 23 -6.91 -43.46 -0.19
C MET A 23 -6.95 -43.29 1.32
N GLY A 24 -6.64 -44.35 2.06
CA GLY A 24 -6.57 -44.31 3.50
C GLY A 24 -5.63 -43.18 3.89
N GLN A 25 -6.18 -42.08 4.40
CA GLN A 25 -5.38 -41.12 5.13
C GLN A 25 -4.95 -41.83 6.40
N GLY A 26 -3.65 -42.14 6.50
CA GLY A 26 -3.07 -42.57 7.76
C GLY A 26 -3.36 -41.56 8.87
N VAL A 27 -3.09 -41.95 10.12
CA VAL A 27 -3.27 -41.08 11.28
C VAL A 27 -2.46 -39.79 11.08
N LYS A 28 -3.15 -38.64 11.08
CA LYS A 28 -2.51 -37.32 11.03
C LYS A 28 -1.94 -36.99 12.41
N LEU A 29 -0.64 -37.21 12.58
CA LEU A 29 0.08 -36.92 13.83
C LEU A 29 0.55 -35.45 13.86
N PRO A 30 0.73 -34.85 15.06
CA PRO A 30 1.35 -33.53 15.18
C PRO A 30 2.74 -33.51 14.55
N GLN A 31 3.02 -32.49 13.73
CA GLN A 31 4.35 -32.29 13.16
C GLN A 31 5.31 -31.68 14.18
N VAL A 32 6.56 -32.17 14.18
CA VAL A 32 7.67 -31.66 15.01
C VAL A 32 7.95 -30.18 14.75
N SER A 33 7.86 -29.75 13.50
CA SER A 33 7.97 -28.35 13.09
C SER A 33 6.65 -27.96 12.45
N PRO A 34 5.72 -27.36 13.22
CA PRO A 34 4.42 -26.94 12.69
C PRO A 34 4.58 -25.93 11.56
N THR A 35 3.68 -25.95 10.59
CA THR A 35 3.57 -24.94 9.53
C THR A 35 3.02 -23.62 10.10
N ALA A 36 3.49 -22.51 9.57
CA ALA A 36 3.00 -21.16 9.82
C ALA A 36 2.94 -20.37 8.52
N GLU A 37 2.03 -19.39 8.48
CA GLU A 37 1.89 -18.46 7.37
C GLU A 37 1.77 -17.04 7.91
N ILE A 38 2.45 -16.10 7.27
CA ILE A 38 2.29 -14.67 7.51
C ILE A 38 2.00 -13.96 6.20
N LYS A 39 1.21 -12.90 6.29
CA LYS A 39 0.78 -12.11 5.14
C LYS A 39 0.86 -10.63 5.49
N GLN A 40 1.43 -9.83 4.59
CA GLN A 40 1.53 -8.38 4.74
C GLN A 40 1.11 -7.67 3.46
N GLN A 41 0.23 -6.69 3.62
CA GLN A 41 -0.11 -5.75 2.55
C GLN A 41 0.87 -4.57 2.56
N VAL A 42 1.41 -4.21 1.40
CA VAL A 42 2.27 -3.04 1.17
C VAL A 42 1.67 -2.28 -0.02
N GLY A 43 1.05 -1.14 0.25
CA GLY A 43 0.23 -0.44 -0.75
C GLY A 43 -0.94 -1.32 -1.20
N ILE A 44 -1.00 -1.64 -2.49
CA ILE A 44 -1.96 -2.60 -3.06
C ILE A 44 -1.34 -3.99 -3.34
N SER A 45 -0.08 -4.19 -2.95
CA SER A 45 0.63 -5.46 -3.10
C SER A 45 0.58 -6.29 -1.83
N THR A 46 0.76 -7.59 -1.98
CA THR A 46 0.77 -8.57 -0.90
C THR A 46 2.05 -9.38 -0.95
N ILE A 47 2.67 -9.57 0.22
CA ILE A 47 3.72 -10.56 0.48
C ILE A 47 3.15 -11.66 1.35
N THR A 48 3.29 -12.92 0.93
CA THR A 48 2.89 -14.10 1.71
C THR A 48 4.11 -14.99 1.93
N ILE A 49 4.36 -15.42 3.17
CA ILE A 49 5.42 -16.38 3.50
C ILE A 49 4.79 -17.58 4.19
N ASN A 50 5.02 -18.77 3.63
CA ASN A 50 4.57 -20.05 4.20
C ASN A 50 5.79 -20.90 4.51
N TYR A 51 5.91 -21.35 5.76
CA TYR A 51 7.13 -21.98 6.27
C TYR A 51 6.82 -22.95 7.41
N SER A 52 7.71 -23.91 7.64
CA SER A 52 7.69 -24.72 8.85
C SER A 52 8.76 -24.23 9.83
N ARG A 53 8.38 -24.10 11.10
CA ARG A 53 9.18 -23.41 12.12
C ARG A 53 9.80 -24.39 13.14
N PRO A 54 11.10 -24.73 13.00
CA PRO A 54 11.80 -25.52 14.01
C PRO A 54 12.01 -24.72 15.31
N ASN A 55 12.01 -25.42 16.44
CA ASN A 55 12.34 -24.85 17.75
C ASN A 55 13.83 -25.10 18.06
N VAL A 56 14.49 -24.20 18.77
CA VAL A 56 15.84 -24.40 19.32
C VAL A 56 15.86 -25.66 20.19
N VAL A 57 14.85 -25.86 21.04
CA VAL A 57 14.69 -27.10 21.81
C VAL A 57 14.09 -28.18 20.89
N SER A 58 14.79 -29.30 20.74
CA SER A 58 14.33 -30.45 19.95
C SER A 58 13.08 -31.11 20.56
N PRO A 59 12.33 -31.93 19.80
CA PRO A 59 11.21 -32.72 20.34
C PRO A 59 11.60 -33.65 21.49
N GLN A 60 12.88 -34.05 21.55
CA GLN A 60 13.45 -34.90 22.59
C GLN A 60 13.86 -34.10 23.84
N GLY A 61 13.68 -32.78 23.86
CA GLY A 61 14.00 -31.90 24.98
C GLY A 61 15.45 -31.40 25.01
N GLN A 62 16.29 -31.78 24.04
CA GLN A 62 17.66 -31.26 23.93
C GLN A 62 17.61 -29.78 23.51
N ASP A 63 18.19 -28.92 24.34
CA ASP A 63 18.49 -27.52 24.01
C ASP A 63 19.67 -27.46 23.05
N ARG A 64 19.49 -26.76 21.92
CA ARG A 64 20.49 -26.59 20.85
C ARG A 64 20.96 -25.14 20.73
N THR A 65 20.81 -24.35 21.78
CA THR A 65 21.34 -22.98 21.84
C THR A 65 22.85 -23.00 21.60
N GLY A 66 23.33 -22.22 20.63
CA GLY A 66 24.72 -22.21 20.18
C GLY A 66 25.06 -23.27 19.12
N GLU A 67 24.15 -24.20 18.84
CA GLU A 67 24.35 -25.31 17.90
C GLU A 67 23.44 -25.19 16.66
N ILE A 68 22.74 -24.06 16.49
CA ILE A 68 21.88 -23.85 15.32
C ILE A 68 22.72 -23.54 14.09
N TRP A 69 23.59 -22.53 14.17
CA TRP A 69 24.36 -22.05 13.02
C TRP A 69 25.71 -22.77 12.93
N GLY A 70 26.06 -23.26 11.74
CA GLY A 70 27.26 -24.06 11.51
C GLY A 70 27.09 -25.57 11.77
N THR A 71 26.06 -25.96 12.54
CA THR A 71 25.76 -27.37 12.83
C THR A 71 24.40 -27.78 12.24
N LEU A 72 23.28 -27.35 12.83
CA LEU A 72 21.95 -27.70 12.31
C LEU A 72 21.66 -27.03 10.95
N VAL A 73 22.15 -25.80 10.80
CA VAL A 73 22.18 -25.04 9.56
C VAL A 73 23.65 -24.92 9.15
N PRO A 74 24.15 -25.85 8.30
CA PRO A 74 25.53 -25.80 7.84
C PRO A 74 25.79 -24.53 7.02
N TYR A 75 27.01 -24.00 7.10
CA TYR A 75 27.39 -22.83 6.34
C TYR A 75 27.55 -23.13 4.84
N GLY A 76 27.25 -22.15 4.00
CA GLY A 76 27.39 -22.20 2.55
C GLY A 76 26.43 -23.17 1.86
N PHE A 77 26.95 -23.81 0.81
CA PHE A 77 26.23 -24.81 0.03
C PHE A 77 26.77 -26.20 0.38
N ASN A 78 25.87 -27.15 0.62
CA ASN A 78 26.23 -28.45 1.17
C ASN A 78 25.64 -29.58 0.34
N ASN A 79 26.39 -30.67 0.17
CA ASN A 79 25.86 -31.90 -0.38
C ASN A 79 25.08 -32.62 0.72
N LEU A 80 23.76 -32.72 0.57
CA LEU A 80 22.88 -33.32 1.58
C LEU A 80 22.90 -34.86 1.56
N GLY A 81 23.67 -35.48 0.66
CA GLY A 81 23.79 -36.94 0.54
C GLY A 81 22.54 -37.63 -0.03
N PHE A 82 21.52 -36.86 -0.42
CA PHE A 82 20.26 -37.34 -0.97
C PHE A 82 19.69 -36.34 -1.98
N GLY A 83 18.91 -36.84 -2.95
CA GLY A 83 18.37 -36.04 -4.05
C GLY A 83 19.38 -35.74 -5.16
N THR A 84 19.00 -34.85 -6.07
CA THR A 84 19.81 -34.50 -7.25
C THR A 84 20.81 -33.37 -6.98
N SER A 85 20.58 -32.56 -5.95
CA SER A 85 21.44 -31.43 -5.62
C SER A 85 22.78 -31.89 -5.05
N LYS A 86 23.88 -31.33 -5.55
CA LYS A 86 25.24 -31.56 -5.03
C LYS A 86 25.78 -30.41 -4.19
N ALA A 87 25.10 -29.28 -4.23
CA ALA A 87 25.44 -28.06 -3.51
C ALA A 87 24.14 -27.32 -3.19
N ALA A 88 23.56 -27.62 -2.04
CA ALA A 88 22.26 -27.11 -1.63
C ALA A 88 22.40 -26.04 -0.54
N PRO A 89 21.74 -24.87 -0.69
CA PRO A 89 21.59 -23.89 0.39
C PRO A 89 20.57 -24.38 1.43
N TRP A 90 20.53 -23.73 2.59
CA TRP A 90 19.50 -24.01 3.60
C TRP A 90 18.12 -23.56 3.10
N ARG A 91 17.11 -24.40 3.32
CA ARG A 91 15.69 -24.14 2.96
C ARG A 91 14.98 -23.05 3.78
N ALA A 92 15.75 -22.32 4.60
CA ALA A 92 15.27 -21.23 5.46
C ALA A 92 14.04 -21.63 6.32
N GLY A 93 14.02 -22.87 6.83
CA GLY A 93 12.88 -23.48 7.51
C GLY A 93 13.08 -24.98 7.78
N ALA A 94 11.99 -25.70 8.02
CA ALA A 94 11.94 -27.16 8.18
C ALA A 94 11.00 -27.83 7.16
N ASN A 95 11.08 -29.16 7.02
CA ASN A 95 10.23 -29.96 6.11
C ASN A 95 10.34 -29.53 4.63
N GLU A 96 9.23 -29.15 3.99
CA GLU A 96 9.16 -28.50 2.69
C GLU A 96 9.97 -27.20 2.63
N ASN A 97 10.36 -26.76 1.44
CA ASN A 97 11.02 -25.47 1.33
C ASN A 97 10.07 -24.34 1.76
N THR A 98 10.61 -23.36 2.48
CA THR A 98 9.88 -22.13 2.75
C THR A 98 9.50 -21.50 1.42
N THR A 99 8.27 -21.00 1.31
CA THR A 99 7.82 -20.29 0.11
C THR A 99 7.53 -18.84 0.43
N ILE A 100 7.87 -17.97 -0.52
CA ILE A 100 7.54 -16.55 -0.49
C ILE A 100 6.85 -16.17 -1.80
N GLU A 101 5.72 -15.48 -1.69
CA GLU A 101 4.89 -15.09 -2.81
C GLU A 101 4.67 -13.58 -2.81
N PHE A 102 4.80 -12.98 -4.00
CA PHE A 102 4.57 -11.58 -4.25
C PHE A 102 3.45 -11.42 -5.27
N SER A 103 2.42 -10.64 -4.93
CA SER A 103 1.27 -10.42 -5.83
C SER A 103 1.59 -9.52 -7.04
N HIS A 104 2.66 -8.73 -6.96
CA HIS A 104 3.13 -7.83 -8.00
C HIS A 104 4.66 -7.88 -8.09
N ASP A 105 5.21 -7.37 -9.18
CA ASP A 105 6.65 -7.18 -9.34
C ASP A 105 7.22 -6.38 -8.16
N VAL A 106 8.38 -6.80 -7.67
CA VAL A 106 8.98 -6.32 -6.42
C VAL A 106 10.48 -6.10 -6.62
N LYS A 107 11.05 -5.16 -5.90
CA LYS A 107 12.51 -5.02 -5.74
C LYS A 107 12.93 -5.61 -4.41
N ILE A 108 13.81 -6.60 -4.43
CA ILE A 108 14.43 -7.16 -3.23
C ILE A 108 15.84 -6.61 -3.13
N GLU A 109 16.14 -5.89 -2.05
CA GLU A 109 17.45 -5.22 -1.87
C GLU A 109 17.87 -4.36 -3.09
N GLY A 110 16.89 -3.79 -3.80
CA GLY A 110 17.10 -2.98 -5.01
C GLY A 110 17.05 -3.75 -6.33
N GLU A 111 17.13 -5.08 -6.30
CA GLU A 111 17.13 -5.94 -7.50
C GLU A 111 15.72 -6.38 -7.89
N GLU A 112 15.41 -6.38 -9.19
CA GLU A 112 14.07 -6.71 -9.68
C GLU A 112 13.74 -8.21 -9.58
N LEU A 113 12.53 -8.51 -9.12
CA LEU A 113 11.93 -9.83 -9.11
C LEU A 113 10.48 -9.72 -9.59
N LYS A 114 10.09 -10.60 -10.52
CA LYS A 114 8.72 -10.62 -11.03
C LYS A 114 7.72 -11.11 -9.98
N ALA A 115 6.45 -10.75 -10.15
CA ALA A 115 5.36 -11.32 -9.37
C ALA A 115 5.37 -12.85 -9.49
N GLY A 116 5.07 -13.54 -8.39
CA GLY A 116 5.03 -14.99 -8.38
C GLY A 116 5.36 -15.59 -7.02
N LYS A 117 5.31 -16.93 -7.00
CA LYS A 117 5.66 -17.75 -5.84
C LYS A 117 7.02 -18.38 -6.04
N TYR A 118 7.88 -18.25 -5.03
CA TYR A 118 9.26 -18.70 -5.04
C TYR A 118 9.56 -19.61 -3.85
N GLY A 119 10.44 -20.58 -4.06
CA GLY A 119 11.14 -21.27 -2.98
C GLY A 119 12.21 -20.36 -2.38
N LEU A 120 12.18 -20.16 -1.07
CA LEU A 120 13.12 -19.31 -0.34
C LEU A 120 14.24 -20.17 0.24
N HIS A 121 15.48 -19.87 -0.15
CA HIS A 121 16.67 -20.49 0.38
C HIS A 121 17.68 -19.45 0.86
N MET A 122 18.58 -19.86 1.75
CA MET A 122 19.63 -19.01 2.29
C MET A 122 20.95 -19.79 2.35
N ALA A 123 22.01 -19.25 1.75
CA ALA A 123 23.38 -19.72 1.98
C ALA A 123 24.03 -18.79 3.01
N ILE A 124 24.34 -19.32 4.18
CA ILE A 124 24.87 -18.54 5.31
C ILE A 124 26.37 -18.75 5.40
N ALA A 125 27.15 -17.67 5.38
CA ALA A 125 28.58 -17.72 5.66
C ALA A 125 28.86 -17.57 7.16
N GLU A 126 29.99 -18.10 7.62
CA GLU A 126 30.40 -18.05 9.04
C GLU A 126 30.54 -16.61 9.57
N ASN A 127 30.95 -15.67 8.72
CA ASN A 127 31.05 -14.25 9.05
C ASN A 127 29.69 -13.52 9.05
N GLY A 128 28.59 -14.23 8.77
CA GLY A 128 27.25 -13.67 8.79
C GLY A 128 26.73 -13.07 7.49
N ALA A 129 27.51 -13.13 6.42
CA ALA A 129 26.98 -12.83 5.10
C ALA A 129 25.95 -13.90 4.72
N VAL A 130 24.81 -13.48 4.19
CA VAL A 130 23.73 -14.38 3.78
C VAL A 130 23.36 -14.07 2.34
N THR A 131 23.47 -15.07 1.47
CA THR A 131 22.87 -15.01 0.14
C THR A 131 21.44 -15.54 0.24
N VAL A 132 20.46 -14.65 0.12
CA VAL A 132 19.04 -14.98 0.05
C VAL A 132 18.70 -15.30 -1.40
N ILE A 133 18.04 -16.43 -1.62
CA ILE A 133 17.85 -17.03 -2.94
C ILE A 133 16.36 -17.28 -3.16
N PHE A 134 15.85 -16.79 -4.28
CA PHE A 134 14.47 -16.97 -4.72
C PHE A 134 14.46 -17.95 -5.90
N SER A 135 14.14 -19.22 -5.64
CA SER A 135 14.06 -20.27 -6.66
C SER A 135 12.66 -20.32 -7.27
N LYS A 136 12.56 -20.53 -8.58
CA LYS A 136 11.28 -20.77 -9.28
C LYS A 136 10.58 -22.07 -8.82
N ASN A 137 11.31 -22.94 -8.13
CA ASN A 137 10.78 -24.20 -7.64
C ASN A 137 10.25 -24.07 -6.20
N SER A 138 8.94 -23.89 -6.07
CA SER A 138 8.28 -23.64 -4.77
C SER A 138 7.60 -24.87 -4.16
N ASN A 139 7.70 -26.05 -4.78
CA ASN A 139 6.95 -27.25 -4.40
C ASN A 139 7.89 -28.44 -4.19
N VAL A 140 8.96 -28.24 -3.40
CA VAL A 140 9.98 -29.27 -3.16
C VAL A 140 10.17 -29.54 -1.67
N TRP A 141 10.47 -30.80 -1.36
CA TRP A 141 10.85 -31.18 -0.01
C TRP A 141 12.28 -30.69 0.28
N GLY A 142 12.40 -29.72 1.19
CA GLY A 142 13.65 -29.08 1.56
C GLY A 142 14.50 -28.59 0.39
N SER A 143 15.80 -28.87 0.41
CA SER A 143 16.75 -28.43 -0.63
C SER A 143 17.37 -29.59 -1.42
N PHE A 144 16.85 -30.82 -1.28
CA PHE A 144 17.46 -32.03 -1.87
C PHE A 144 17.48 -32.01 -3.41
N PHE A 145 16.55 -31.28 -4.02
CA PHE A 145 16.42 -31.12 -5.46
C PHE A 145 16.74 -29.70 -5.92
N TYR A 146 17.39 -28.90 -5.07
CA TYR A 146 17.78 -27.54 -5.42
C TYR A 146 18.65 -27.52 -6.67
N ASN A 147 18.27 -26.67 -7.62
CA ASN A 147 18.97 -26.42 -8.87
C ASN A 147 19.19 -24.93 -9.05
N GLU A 148 20.45 -24.50 -9.07
CA GLU A 148 20.85 -23.10 -9.25
C GLU A 148 20.34 -22.50 -10.56
N SER A 149 20.13 -23.29 -11.62
CA SER A 149 19.55 -22.76 -12.87
C SER A 149 18.08 -22.33 -12.73
N GLU A 150 17.42 -22.70 -11.64
CA GLU A 150 16.04 -22.31 -11.33
C GLU A 150 15.97 -21.03 -10.49
N ASP A 151 17.10 -20.45 -10.10
CA ASP A 151 17.12 -19.21 -9.33
C ASP A 151 16.61 -18.04 -10.18
N ALA A 152 15.60 -17.36 -9.67
CA ALA A 152 15.08 -16.13 -10.24
C ALA A 152 15.88 -14.91 -9.76
N LEU A 153 16.34 -14.93 -8.50
CA LEU A 153 17.12 -13.84 -7.92
C LEU A 153 17.99 -14.35 -6.77
N ARG A 154 19.17 -13.73 -6.60
CA ARG A 154 20.00 -13.83 -5.41
C ARG A 154 20.35 -12.43 -4.91
N VAL A 155 20.20 -12.20 -3.62
CA VAL A 155 20.62 -10.94 -2.98
C VAL A 155 21.48 -11.25 -1.77
N ASN A 156 22.44 -10.36 -1.48
CA ASN A 156 23.32 -10.52 -0.33
C ASN A 156 22.90 -9.56 0.78
N VAL A 157 22.71 -10.10 1.97
CA VAL A 157 22.41 -9.33 3.18
C VAL A 157 23.35 -9.76 4.31
N GLN A 158 23.36 -8.99 5.39
CA GLN A 158 24.12 -9.31 6.59
C GLN A 158 23.16 -9.64 7.72
N TRP A 159 23.35 -10.81 8.36
CA TRP A 159 22.60 -11.12 9.57
C TRP A 159 22.98 -10.17 10.71
N LYS A 160 22.16 -10.10 11.75
CA LYS A 160 22.39 -9.27 12.92
C LYS A 160 22.17 -10.10 14.17
N ASP A 161 22.86 -9.73 15.24
CA ASP A 161 22.52 -10.24 16.56
C ASP A 161 21.11 -9.77 16.94
N HIS A 162 20.38 -10.64 17.63
CA HIS A 162 19.00 -10.43 18.03
C HIS A 162 18.72 -11.13 19.37
N GLU A 163 17.72 -10.64 20.08
CA GLU A 163 17.18 -11.31 21.27
C GLU A 163 16.75 -12.74 20.93
N SER A 164 16.96 -13.66 21.89
CA SER A 164 16.75 -15.08 21.64
C SER A 164 15.30 -15.36 21.22
N THR A 165 15.15 -15.99 20.05
CA THR A 165 13.87 -16.36 19.45
C THR A 165 13.83 -17.89 19.33
N PRO A 166 13.20 -18.61 20.28
CA PRO A 166 13.28 -20.07 20.33
C PRO A 166 12.68 -20.76 19.10
N LEU A 167 11.61 -20.22 18.55
CA LEU A 167 10.91 -20.78 17.41
C LEU A 167 11.23 -19.94 16.17
N LEU A 168 11.76 -20.55 15.10
CA LEU A 168 12.04 -19.82 13.86
C LEU A 168 10.79 -19.04 13.44
N THR A 169 10.94 -17.74 13.28
CA THR A 169 9.81 -16.84 13.05
C THR A 169 10.14 -15.89 11.92
N TYR A 170 9.27 -15.83 10.92
CA TYR A 170 9.28 -14.73 9.97
C TYR A 170 8.40 -13.60 10.49
N ASN A 171 8.78 -12.37 10.20
CA ASN A 171 7.96 -11.19 10.50
C ASN A 171 8.21 -10.07 9.49
N PHE A 172 7.34 -9.06 9.48
CA PHE A 172 7.50 -7.83 8.73
C PHE A 172 7.74 -6.67 9.70
N VAL A 173 8.81 -5.91 9.46
CA VAL A 173 9.14 -4.71 10.24
C VAL A 173 9.35 -3.52 9.29
N GLY A 174 9.22 -2.30 9.80
CA GLY A 174 9.41 -1.08 8.99
C GLY A 174 8.47 -1.02 7.78
N VAL A 175 7.19 -1.36 7.97
CA VAL A 175 6.19 -1.39 6.90
C VAL A 175 5.73 0.04 6.57
N THR A 176 5.70 0.35 5.28
CA THR A 176 5.14 1.58 4.70
C THR A 176 4.17 1.21 3.58
N ASP A 177 3.65 2.20 2.86
CA ASP A 177 2.87 2.00 1.64
C ASP A 177 3.72 1.53 0.44
N LYS A 178 5.05 1.61 0.52
CA LYS A 178 5.98 1.29 -0.58
C LYS A 178 6.89 0.11 -0.30
N HIS A 179 7.19 -0.18 0.96
CA HIS A 179 8.10 -1.27 1.30
C HIS A 179 7.78 -1.92 2.64
N ALA A 180 8.33 -3.12 2.84
CA ALA A 180 8.46 -3.78 4.12
C ALA A 180 9.85 -4.42 4.23
N VAL A 181 10.38 -4.51 5.45
CA VAL A 181 11.57 -5.32 5.73
C VAL A 181 11.10 -6.67 6.26
N ILE A 182 11.40 -7.72 5.51
CA ILE A 182 11.17 -9.11 5.92
C ILE A 182 12.31 -9.51 6.84
N VAL A 183 11.99 -10.14 7.96
CA VAL A 183 12.99 -10.67 8.89
C VAL A 183 12.75 -12.14 9.16
N LEU A 184 13.82 -12.92 9.19
CA LEU A 184 13.86 -14.25 9.80
C LEU A 184 14.58 -14.12 11.14
N ASP A 185 13.87 -14.40 12.23
CA ASP A 185 14.41 -14.45 13.59
C ASP A 185 14.45 -15.89 14.07
N TRP A 186 15.64 -16.36 14.46
CA TRP A 186 15.80 -17.66 15.08
C TRP A 186 17.03 -17.71 15.95
N GLU A 187 16.90 -18.33 17.13
CA GLU A 187 17.93 -18.30 18.16
C GLU A 187 18.38 -16.85 18.38
N LYS A 188 19.67 -16.51 18.29
CA LYS A 188 20.17 -15.15 18.56
C LYS A 188 20.44 -14.34 17.29
N LYS A 189 19.88 -14.74 16.14
CA LYS A 189 20.15 -14.10 14.85
C LYS A 189 18.88 -13.62 14.18
N ARG A 190 19.01 -12.47 13.51
CA ARG A 190 18.02 -11.88 12.60
C ARG A 190 18.63 -11.78 11.21
N ILE A 191 17.92 -12.24 10.19
CA ILE A 191 18.29 -12.06 8.78
C ILE A 191 17.26 -11.11 8.14
N PRO A 192 17.58 -9.81 7.99
CA PRO A 192 16.68 -8.84 7.37
C PRO A 192 16.92 -8.74 5.85
N PHE A 193 15.85 -8.59 5.07
CA PHE A 193 15.92 -8.13 3.69
C PHE A 193 14.69 -7.29 3.31
N LYS A 194 14.89 -6.23 2.54
CA LYS A 194 13.87 -5.26 2.14
C LYS A 194 13.17 -5.70 0.85
N ALA A 195 11.84 -5.65 0.86
CA ALA A 195 10.99 -5.77 -0.32
C ALA A 195 10.31 -4.42 -0.58
N GLU A 196 10.46 -3.88 -1.78
CA GLU A 196 9.90 -2.59 -2.20
C GLU A 196 9.06 -2.74 -3.47
N PHE A 197 7.93 -2.06 -3.50
CA PHE A 197 7.02 -2.02 -4.64
C PHE A 197 6.96 -0.60 -5.20
N ASP A 198 6.83 -0.48 -6.51
CA ASP A 198 6.46 0.78 -7.15
C ASP A 198 4.95 1.04 -6.98
N THR A 199 4.54 1.27 -5.73
CA THR A 199 3.13 1.46 -5.37
C THR A 199 2.44 2.55 -6.22
N PRO A 200 3.06 3.72 -6.48
CA PRO A 200 2.46 4.71 -7.37
C PRO A 200 2.15 4.16 -8.77
N GLU A 201 3.08 3.43 -9.38
CA GLU A 201 2.86 2.82 -10.69
C GLU A 201 1.78 1.74 -10.64
N LEU A 202 1.81 0.86 -9.64
CA LEU A 202 0.81 -0.20 -9.49
C LEU A 202 -0.61 0.37 -9.30
N VAL A 203 -0.76 1.42 -8.50
CA VAL A 203 -2.04 2.11 -8.34
C VAL A 203 -2.48 2.77 -9.64
N TYR A 204 -1.58 3.39 -10.40
CA TYR A 204 -1.93 3.92 -11.72
C TYR A 204 -2.47 2.84 -12.67
N GLN A 205 -1.78 1.70 -12.76
CA GLN A 205 -2.23 0.59 -13.61
C GLN A 205 -3.59 0.04 -13.15
N ASN A 206 -3.82 -0.07 -11.85
CA ASN A 206 -5.11 -0.48 -11.31
C ASN A 206 -6.22 0.55 -11.65
N LEU A 207 -5.95 1.85 -11.48
CA LEU A 207 -6.88 2.92 -11.79
C LEU A 207 -7.29 2.92 -13.28
N LYS A 208 -6.36 2.69 -14.21
CA LYS A 208 -6.70 2.55 -15.64
C LYS A 208 -7.73 1.45 -15.89
N ASN A 209 -7.56 0.31 -15.23
CA ASN A 209 -8.45 -0.83 -15.39
C ASN A 209 -9.81 -0.56 -14.75
N GLU A 210 -9.82 -0.02 -13.53
CA GLU A 210 -11.06 0.29 -12.80
C GLU A 210 -11.89 1.36 -13.50
N LEU A 211 -11.25 2.41 -14.03
CA LEU A 211 -11.93 3.49 -14.73
C LEU A 211 -12.49 3.08 -16.11
N HIS A 212 -12.07 1.93 -16.65
CA HIS A 212 -12.72 1.29 -17.80
C HIS A 212 -13.92 0.40 -17.42
N SER A 213 -14.23 0.30 -16.13
CA SER A 213 -15.34 -0.49 -15.60
C SER A 213 -16.36 0.39 -14.85
N SER A 214 -17.23 -0.20 -14.03
CA SER A 214 -18.30 0.51 -13.30
C SER A 214 -17.85 1.80 -12.58
N PRO A 215 -16.68 1.84 -11.89
CA PRO A 215 -16.15 3.06 -11.29
C PRO A 215 -16.00 4.25 -12.25
N GLY A 216 -15.73 3.98 -13.54
CA GLY A 216 -15.56 4.98 -14.59
C GLY A 216 -16.80 5.80 -14.93
N PHE A 217 -17.99 5.38 -14.49
CA PHE A 217 -19.22 6.15 -14.72
C PHE A 217 -19.45 7.26 -13.69
N THR A 218 -18.48 7.55 -12.81
CA THR A 218 -18.61 8.57 -11.76
C THR A 218 -17.46 9.58 -11.79
N LEU A 219 -17.80 10.87 -11.84
CA LEU A 219 -16.83 11.98 -11.89
C LEU A 219 -15.85 11.98 -10.71
N ASN A 220 -16.35 11.61 -9.53
CA ASN A 220 -15.55 11.60 -8.30
C ASN A 220 -14.35 10.65 -8.40
N ASN A 221 -14.50 9.50 -9.08
CA ASN A 221 -13.42 8.53 -9.23
C ASN A 221 -12.33 9.04 -10.19
N TRP A 222 -12.71 9.68 -11.29
CA TRP A 222 -11.75 10.36 -12.18
C TRP A 222 -10.99 11.47 -11.47
N THR A 223 -11.70 12.21 -10.59
CA THR A 223 -11.09 13.28 -9.81
C THR A 223 -10.09 12.74 -8.78
N ALA A 224 -10.45 11.67 -8.07
CA ALA A 224 -9.57 10.99 -7.14
C ALA A 224 -8.33 10.39 -7.83
N ALA A 225 -8.53 9.72 -8.97
CA ALA A 225 -7.47 9.11 -9.76
C ALA A 225 -6.47 10.16 -10.29
N THR A 226 -6.98 11.25 -10.87
CA THR A 226 -6.15 12.38 -11.33
C THR A 226 -5.39 13.01 -10.17
N GLY A 227 -6.05 13.22 -9.03
CA GLY A 227 -5.41 13.73 -7.82
C GLY A 227 -4.27 12.84 -7.32
N TYR A 228 -4.44 11.52 -7.39
CA TYR A 228 -3.39 10.56 -7.03
C TYR A 228 -2.15 10.70 -7.93
N LEU A 229 -2.35 10.82 -9.25
CA LEU A 229 -1.26 11.02 -10.21
C LEU A 229 -0.52 12.34 -9.97
N VAL A 230 -1.25 13.42 -9.69
CA VAL A 230 -0.66 14.72 -9.34
C VAL A 230 0.14 14.67 -8.05
N GLN A 231 -0.40 14.04 -7.01
CA GLN A 231 0.26 13.92 -5.70
C GLN A 231 1.58 13.14 -5.80
N ASN A 232 1.60 12.08 -6.61
CA ASN A 232 2.79 11.25 -6.82
C ASN A 232 3.68 11.74 -7.97
N LYS A 233 3.26 12.77 -8.72
CA LYS A 233 3.97 13.35 -9.88
C LYS A 233 4.30 12.31 -10.96
N ILE A 234 3.37 11.40 -11.23
CA ILE A 234 3.50 10.35 -12.26
C ILE A 234 2.42 10.53 -13.34
N HIS A 235 2.69 10.08 -14.56
CA HIS A 235 1.74 10.05 -15.68
C HIS A 235 0.93 11.35 -15.87
N LEU A 236 1.60 12.51 -15.77
CA LEU A 236 0.92 13.81 -15.77
C LEU A 236 0.20 14.14 -17.08
N ASP A 237 0.68 13.61 -18.21
CA ASP A 237 -0.01 13.75 -19.50
C ASP A 237 -1.36 12.99 -19.49
N GLU A 238 -1.40 11.79 -18.90
CA GLU A 238 -2.63 11.02 -18.72
C GLU A 238 -3.55 11.72 -17.71
N ALA A 239 -3.00 12.24 -16.61
CA ALA A 239 -3.75 13.05 -15.65
C ALA A 239 -4.38 14.27 -16.32
N LEU A 240 -3.70 14.91 -17.28
CA LEU A 240 -4.24 16.04 -18.03
C LEU A 240 -5.36 15.60 -18.98
N SER A 241 -5.19 14.45 -19.63
CA SER A 241 -6.24 13.83 -20.46
C SER A 241 -7.51 13.55 -19.65
N TRP A 242 -7.37 12.95 -18.46
CA TRP A 242 -8.48 12.69 -17.54
C TRP A 242 -9.12 13.98 -17.04
N ALA A 243 -8.32 14.98 -16.70
CA ALA A 243 -8.83 16.28 -16.27
C ALA A 243 -9.63 17.00 -17.37
N ASN A 244 -9.20 16.92 -18.63
CA ASN A 244 -9.96 17.46 -19.75
C ASN A 244 -11.27 16.68 -19.96
N SER A 245 -11.22 15.35 -19.88
CA SER A 245 -12.40 14.49 -20.00
C SER A 245 -13.42 14.73 -18.88
N ALA A 246 -12.96 15.06 -17.68
CA ALA A 246 -13.81 15.41 -16.54
C ALA A 246 -14.56 16.75 -16.73
N ILE A 247 -14.05 17.65 -17.58
CA ILE A 247 -14.66 18.95 -17.87
C ILE A 247 -15.62 18.86 -19.06
N ASP A 248 -15.16 18.28 -20.18
CA ASP A 248 -15.85 18.36 -21.49
C ASP A 248 -16.12 16.96 -22.12
N GLY A 249 -16.21 15.91 -21.31
CA GLY A 249 -16.56 14.55 -21.74
C GLY A 249 -18.04 14.33 -22.10
N GLN A 250 -18.41 13.09 -22.43
CA GLN A 250 -19.79 12.74 -22.83
C GLN A 250 -20.64 12.09 -21.73
N PHE A 251 -20.02 11.41 -20.74
CA PHE A 251 -20.74 10.50 -19.84
C PHE A 251 -20.72 10.90 -18.37
N PHE A 252 -19.60 11.39 -17.85
CA PHE A 252 -19.38 11.65 -16.43
C PHE A 252 -18.89 13.08 -16.15
N SER A 253 -18.78 13.91 -17.18
CA SER A 253 -18.12 15.21 -17.10
C SER A 253 -19.03 16.30 -16.59
N GLU A 254 -18.44 17.24 -15.85
CA GLU A 254 -19.10 18.44 -15.40
C GLU A 254 -18.08 19.58 -15.32
N LYS A 255 -18.28 20.63 -16.11
CA LYS A 255 -17.48 21.84 -15.99
C LYS A 255 -17.94 22.64 -14.78
N ASN A 256 -17.14 22.60 -13.72
CA ASN A 256 -17.36 23.35 -12.49
C ASN A 256 -16.03 23.72 -11.83
N PHE A 257 -16.09 24.42 -10.70
CA PHE A 257 -14.92 24.84 -9.93
C PHE A 257 -13.95 23.68 -9.68
N ARG A 258 -14.46 22.50 -9.31
CA ARG A 258 -13.63 21.36 -8.87
C ARG A 258 -12.89 20.73 -10.02
N THR A 259 -13.54 20.53 -11.16
CA THR A 259 -12.90 19.94 -12.35
C THR A 259 -11.90 20.91 -12.98
N LEU A 260 -12.19 22.20 -12.99
CA LEU A 260 -11.25 23.25 -13.40
C LEU A 260 -10.06 23.35 -12.43
N GLN A 261 -10.29 23.36 -11.11
CA GLN A 261 -9.23 23.34 -10.11
C GLN A 261 -8.32 22.11 -10.28
N MET A 262 -8.89 20.93 -10.50
CA MET A 262 -8.13 19.71 -10.75
C MET A 262 -7.22 19.87 -11.98
N LYS A 263 -7.75 20.36 -13.10
CA LYS A 263 -6.94 20.64 -14.30
C LYS A 263 -5.83 21.64 -14.01
N SER A 264 -6.12 22.70 -13.25
CA SER A 264 -5.11 23.65 -12.80
C SER A 264 -3.99 22.98 -11.98
N MET A 265 -4.35 22.08 -11.06
CA MET A 265 -3.38 21.31 -10.27
C MET A 265 -2.50 20.41 -11.15
N VAL A 266 -3.06 19.76 -12.16
CA VAL A 266 -2.29 18.96 -13.13
C VAL A 266 -1.32 19.85 -13.90
N LEU A 267 -1.78 20.95 -14.48
CA LEU A 267 -0.94 21.90 -15.21
C LEU A 267 0.20 22.44 -14.33
N ALA A 268 -0.09 22.75 -13.06
CA ALA A 268 0.92 23.18 -12.11
C ALA A 268 1.96 22.08 -11.83
N ALA A 269 1.53 20.83 -11.68
CA ALA A 269 2.45 19.69 -11.50
C ALA A 269 3.33 19.44 -12.73
N MET A 270 2.85 19.77 -13.93
CA MET A 270 3.61 19.76 -15.18
C MET A 270 4.55 20.98 -15.35
N GLY A 271 4.56 21.92 -14.40
CA GLY A 271 5.35 23.16 -14.49
C GLY A 271 4.71 24.26 -15.36
N LYS A 272 3.49 24.07 -15.86
CA LYS A 272 2.74 25.03 -16.70
C LYS A 272 2.00 26.07 -15.85
N THR A 273 2.75 26.84 -15.07
CA THR A 273 2.21 27.73 -14.03
C THR A 273 1.24 28.79 -14.56
N GLU A 274 1.52 29.40 -15.71
CA GLU A 274 0.64 30.43 -16.29
C GLU A 274 -0.69 29.84 -16.76
N GLU A 275 -0.65 28.67 -17.41
CA GLU A 275 -1.85 27.96 -17.85
C GLU A 275 -2.67 27.50 -16.63
N ALA A 276 -2.00 26.97 -15.60
CA ALA A 276 -2.64 26.60 -14.36
C ALA A 276 -3.37 27.80 -13.73
N ALA A 277 -2.75 28.98 -13.68
CA ALA A 277 -3.35 30.18 -13.14
C ALA A 277 -4.58 30.65 -13.95
N LYS A 278 -4.51 30.58 -15.29
CA LYS A 278 -5.66 30.90 -16.16
C LYS A 278 -6.85 30.00 -15.88
N VAL A 279 -6.64 28.68 -15.82
CA VAL A 279 -7.71 27.70 -15.52
C VAL A 279 -8.27 27.90 -14.12
N MET A 280 -7.42 28.23 -13.14
CA MET A 280 -7.91 28.49 -11.78
C MET A 280 -8.72 29.79 -11.67
N ASN A 281 -8.35 30.83 -12.41
CA ASN A 281 -9.14 32.05 -12.46
C ASN A 281 -10.53 31.78 -13.07
N GLU A 282 -10.59 30.96 -14.13
CA GLU A 282 -11.85 30.48 -14.68
C GLU A 282 -12.67 29.69 -13.64
N ALA A 283 -12.03 28.82 -12.85
CA ALA A 283 -12.69 28.11 -11.74
C ALA A 283 -13.29 29.10 -10.72
N LEU A 284 -12.55 30.15 -10.37
CA LEU A 284 -13.04 31.21 -9.48
C LEU A 284 -14.16 32.05 -10.11
N GLU A 285 -14.36 32.01 -11.42
CA GLU A 285 -15.48 32.70 -12.07
C GLU A 285 -16.73 31.83 -12.20
N ASP A 286 -16.64 30.52 -11.88
CA ASP A 286 -17.78 29.61 -11.92
C ASP A 286 -18.96 30.13 -11.07
N PRO A 287 -20.15 30.35 -11.68
CA PRO A 287 -21.34 30.80 -10.95
C PRO A 287 -21.88 29.76 -9.96
N ASN A 288 -21.56 28.49 -10.14
CA ASN A 288 -22.03 27.38 -9.29
C ASN A 288 -21.04 27.04 -8.16
N ALA A 289 -19.87 27.69 -8.13
CA ALA A 289 -18.90 27.46 -7.06
C ALA A 289 -19.54 27.76 -5.69
N ALA A 290 -19.18 26.97 -4.67
CA ALA A 290 -19.62 27.19 -3.31
C ALA A 290 -18.58 27.97 -2.49
N VAL A 291 -19.00 28.54 -1.36
CA VAL A 291 -18.07 29.23 -0.45
C VAL A 291 -17.00 28.28 0.11
N GLU A 292 -17.35 27.00 0.28
CA GLU A 292 -16.44 25.93 0.69
C GLU A 292 -15.31 25.69 -0.30
N ASP A 293 -15.58 25.83 -1.61
CA ASP A 293 -14.59 25.64 -2.66
C ASP A 293 -13.47 26.70 -2.56
N TYR A 294 -13.88 27.96 -2.36
CA TYR A 294 -12.94 29.07 -2.13
C TYR A 294 -12.21 28.94 -0.81
N TYR A 295 -12.92 28.56 0.24
CA TYR A 295 -12.34 28.39 1.56
C TYR A 295 -11.25 27.30 1.53
N THR A 296 -11.55 26.15 0.91
CA THR A 296 -10.62 25.03 0.77
C THR A 296 -9.43 25.40 -0.11
N TYR A 297 -9.65 26.07 -1.24
CA TYR A 297 -8.55 26.52 -2.10
C TYR A 297 -7.65 27.54 -1.39
N GLY A 298 -8.24 28.51 -0.67
CA GLY A 298 -7.49 29.47 0.13
C GLY A 298 -6.64 28.80 1.22
N ARG A 299 -7.15 27.75 1.89
CA ARG A 299 -6.37 26.94 2.84
C ARG A 299 -5.20 26.24 2.19
N GLN A 300 -5.40 25.65 1.00
CA GLN A 300 -4.33 24.99 0.25
C GLN A 300 -3.23 25.98 -0.14
N LEU A 301 -3.59 27.23 -0.47
CA LEU A 301 -2.62 28.29 -0.76
C LEU A 301 -1.81 28.68 0.48
N ILE A 302 -2.44 28.84 1.65
CA ILE A 302 -1.72 29.09 2.92
C ILE A 302 -0.73 27.95 3.20
N GLY A 303 -1.16 26.69 3.08
CA GLY A 303 -0.27 25.53 3.28
C GLY A 303 0.87 25.40 2.27
N LYS A 304 0.89 26.23 1.22
CA LYS A 304 1.96 26.35 0.22
C LYS A 304 2.73 27.68 0.36
N ASP A 305 2.58 28.37 1.49
CA ASP A 305 3.19 29.69 1.77
C ASP A 305 2.78 30.79 0.77
N LYS A 306 1.58 30.68 0.19
CA LYS A 306 1.01 31.63 -0.79
C LYS A 306 -0.05 32.54 -0.17
N ASP A 307 0.24 33.13 0.99
CA ASP A 307 -0.73 33.84 1.83
C ASP A 307 -1.40 35.04 1.13
N ASN A 308 -0.64 35.75 0.30
CA ASN A 308 -1.17 36.86 -0.50
C ASN A 308 -2.18 36.39 -1.55
N GLU A 309 -1.94 35.24 -2.19
CA GLU A 309 -2.89 34.63 -3.12
C GLU A 309 -4.13 34.13 -2.36
N ALA A 310 -3.92 33.49 -1.20
CA ALA A 310 -5.01 33.03 -0.34
C ALA A 310 -5.93 34.17 0.08
N LEU A 311 -5.36 35.29 0.57
CA LEU A 311 -6.13 36.46 0.97
C LEU A 311 -6.94 37.05 -0.21
N LYS A 312 -6.42 37.02 -1.45
CA LYS A 312 -7.18 37.43 -2.63
C LYS A 312 -8.41 36.54 -2.84
N VAL A 313 -8.23 35.22 -2.75
CA VAL A 313 -9.34 34.25 -2.86
C VAL A 313 -10.38 34.48 -1.77
N PHE A 314 -9.97 34.64 -0.51
CA PHE A 314 -10.90 34.91 0.59
C PHE A 314 -11.64 36.25 0.44
N LYS A 315 -11.00 37.28 -0.10
CA LYS A 315 -11.66 38.55 -0.45
C LYS A 315 -12.71 38.37 -1.55
N MET A 316 -12.45 37.51 -2.55
CA MET A 316 -13.45 37.18 -3.57
C MET A 316 -14.63 36.44 -2.94
N ALA A 317 -14.37 35.45 -2.09
CA ALA A 317 -15.42 34.72 -1.36
C ALA A 317 -16.29 35.64 -0.50
N SER A 318 -15.67 36.56 0.25
CA SER A 318 -16.38 37.55 1.08
C SER A 318 -17.27 38.50 0.29
N LYS A 319 -16.93 38.79 -0.98
CA LYS A 319 -17.80 39.58 -1.86
C LYS A 319 -19.01 38.77 -2.34
N LYS A 320 -18.83 37.48 -2.66
CA LYS A 320 -19.88 36.59 -3.18
C LYS A 320 -20.85 36.10 -2.09
N TRP A 321 -20.34 35.71 -0.91
CA TRP A 321 -21.12 35.11 0.17
C TRP A 321 -21.07 35.91 1.48
N LYS A 322 -21.54 37.16 1.44
CA LYS A 322 -21.46 38.12 2.57
C LYS A 322 -22.07 37.61 3.88
N ASP A 323 -23.13 36.82 3.78
CA ASP A 323 -23.89 36.33 4.93
C ASP A 323 -23.42 34.96 5.44
N HIS A 324 -22.56 34.28 4.68
CA HIS A 324 -22.05 32.97 5.07
C HIS A 324 -20.85 33.10 6.02
N TRP A 325 -20.87 32.39 7.15
CA TRP A 325 -19.84 32.50 8.20
C TRP A 325 -18.43 32.12 7.74
N LEU A 326 -18.30 31.21 6.76
CA LEU A 326 -17.00 30.84 6.18
C LEU A 326 -16.31 32.01 5.48
N ALA A 327 -17.06 33.02 5.02
CA ALA A 327 -16.49 34.13 4.29
C ALA A 327 -15.62 35.06 5.18
N PRO A 328 -16.12 35.57 6.33
CA PRO A 328 -15.26 36.25 7.30
C PRO A 328 -14.25 35.29 7.96
N HIS A 329 -14.56 34.01 8.17
CA HIS A 329 -13.57 33.06 8.69
C HIS A 329 -12.36 32.88 7.75
N GLY A 330 -12.61 32.78 6.44
CA GLY A 330 -11.56 32.74 5.42
C GLY A 330 -10.70 34.00 5.44
N LEU A 331 -11.31 35.18 5.54
CA LEU A 331 -10.55 36.43 5.71
C LEU A 331 -9.69 36.41 6.97
N ALA A 332 -10.24 35.93 8.09
CA ALA A 332 -9.50 35.81 9.34
C ALA A 332 -8.23 34.95 9.18
N ARG A 333 -8.35 33.79 8.51
CA ARG A 333 -7.21 32.94 8.18
C ARG A 333 -6.17 33.63 7.31
N GLY A 334 -6.61 34.31 6.25
CA GLY A 334 -5.71 35.03 5.35
C GLY A 334 -4.94 36.15 6.05
N TYR A 335 -5.60 36.93 6.92
CA TYR A 335 -4.93 37.96 7.70
C TYR A 335 -4.04 37.39 8.80
N SER A 336 -4.43 36.26 9.42
CA SER A 336 -3.63 35.57 10.43
C SER A 336 -2.32 35.05 9.85
N ALA A 337 -2.35 34.42 8.68
CA ALA A 337 -1.16 33.94 7.97
C ALA A 337 -0.19 35.10 7.61
N LEU A 338 -0.74 36.28 7.29
CA LEU A 338 0.03 37.49 7.02
C LEU A 338 0.49 38.23 8.29
N GLY A 339 0.19 37.72 9.49
CA GLY A 339 0.56 38.34 10.77
C GLY A 339 -0.28 39.56 11.17
N ASP A 340 -1.36 39.88 10.45
CA ASP A 340 -2.30 40.94 10.79
C ASP A 340 -3.38 40.42 11.75
N TYR A 341 -2.96 40.11 12.98
CA TYR A 341 -3.80 39.48 13.99
C TYR A 341 -4.98 40.36 14.43
N GLU A 342 -4.86 41.68 14.30
CA GLU A 342 -5.95 42.61 14.62
C GLU A 342 -7.10 42.48 13.62
N LYS A 343 -6.80 42.49 12.30
CA LYS A 343 -7.83 42.24 11.29
C LYS A 343 -8.33 40.80 11.37
N ALA A 344 -7.45 39.84 11.60
CA ALA A 344 -7.84 38.44 11.75
C ALA A 344 -8.86 38.27 12.89
N LEU A 345 -8.58 38.84 14.07
CA LEU A 345 -9.46 38.80 15.23
C LEU A 345 -10.83 39.45 14.95
N ARG A 346 -10.84 40.58 14.23
CA ARG A 346 -12.09 41.25 13.85
C ARG A 346 -12.96 40.34 12.98
N PHE A 347 -12.38 39.75 11.93
CA PHE A 347 -13.13 38.89 11.03
C PHE A 347 -13.51 37.56 11.69
N GLU A 348 -12.71 37.02 12.60
CA GLU A 348 -13.04 35.80 13.33
C GLU A 348 -14.23 36.01 14.29
N LYS A 349 -14.31 37.18 14.93
CA LYS A 349 -15.50 37.58 15.72
C LYS A 349 -16.75 37.73 14.86
N GLU A 350 -16.60 38.26 13.64
CA GLU A 350 -17.71 38.34 12.68
C GLU A 350 -18.17 36.93 12.25
N ALA A 351 -17.23 36.02 11.97
CA ALA A 351 -17.54 34.63 11.66
C ALA A 351 -18.29 33.94 12.80
N LEU A 352 -17.83 34.12 14.05
CA LEU A 352 -18.48 33.56 15.23
C LEU A 352 -19.95 33.99 15.36
N ALA A 353 -20.26 35.24 15.03
CA ALA A 353 -21.63 35.77 15.09
C ALA A 353 -22.57 35.11 14.07
N LYS A 354 -22.04 34.69 12.91
CA LYS A 354 -22.79 34.08 11.81
C LYS A 354 -22.79 32.54 11.83
N ALA A 355 -21.88 31.94 12.59
CA ALA A 355 -21.60 30.50 12.53
C ALA A 355 -22.68 29.63 13.21
N PRO A 356 -22.93 28.41 12.69
CA PRO A 356 -23.77 27.42 13.37
C PRO A 356 -23.12 26.95 14.69
N GLU A 357 -23.92 26.47 15.62
CA GLU A 357 -23.47 26.23 17.02
C GLU A 357 -22.31 25.23 17.11
N ASN A 358 -22.33 24.18 16.30
CA ASN A 358 -21.24 23.20 16.20
C ASN A 358 -19.90 23.86 15.79
N SER A 359 -19.96 24.96 15.06
CA SER A 359 -18.78 25.65 14.54
C SER A 359 -18.21 26.68 15.52
N LYS A 360 -19.04 27.21 16.42
CA LYS A 360 -18.61 28.24 17.37
C LYS A 360 -17.52 27.76 18.34
N VAL A 361 -17.45 26.45 18.61
CA VAL A 361 -16.46 25.88 19.54
C VAL A 361 -15.03 26.15 19.07
N PHE A 362 -14.73 25.86 17.79
CA PHE A 362 -13.39 26.07 17.26
C PHE A 362 -13.09 27.56 17.02
N LEU A 363 -14.06 28.35 16.55
CA LEU A 363 -13.88 29.80 16.33
C LEU A 363 -13.49 30.51 17.63
N LYS A 364 -14.08 30.14 18.77
CA LYS A 364 -13.68 30.65 20.09
C LYS A 364 -12.23 30.29 20.45
N GLY A 365 -11.76 29.12 20.05
CA GLY A 365 -10.36 28.71 20.22
C GLY A 365 -9.40 29.56 19.38
N TYR A 366 -9.77 29.83 18.13
CA TYR A 366 -8.98 30.69 17.23
C TYR A 366 -8.94 32.14 17.72
N ILE A 367 -10.05 32.69 18.22
CA ILE A 367 -10.10 34.00 18.86
C ILE A 367 -9.08 34.12 20.00
N LYS A 368 -9.02 33.12 20.91
CA LYS A 368 -8.03 33.11 22.01
C LYS A 368 -6.59 33.08 21.51
N THR A 369 -6.34 32.38 20.41
CA THR A 369 -5.00 32.30 19.78
C THR A 369 -4.61 33.65 19.19
N LEU A 370 -5.53 34.29 18.48
CA LEU A 370 -5.35 35.62 17.89
C LEU A 370 -5.18 36.73 18.95
N GLU A 371 -5.88 36.64 20.09
CA GLU A 371 -5.68 37.55 21.23
C GLU A 371 -4.27 37.47 21.82
N GLN A 372 -3.59 36.33 21.66
CA GLN A 372 -2.18 36.15 22.02
C GLN A 372 -1.21 36.59 20.90
N LYS A 373 -1.72 37.20 19.81
CA LYS A 373 -0.95 37.59 18.62
C LYS A 373 -0.18 36.42 17.99
N LYS A 374 -0.86 35.27 17.89
CA LYS A 374 -0.32 34.06 17.26
C LYS A 374 -1.17 33.68 16.05
N ASP A 375 -0.50 33.12 15.05
CA ASP A 375 -1.19 32.49 13.94
C ASP A 375 -1.92 31.21 14.40
N PHE A 376 -3.08 30.96 13.82
CA PHE A 376 -3.91 29.79 14.13
C PHE A 376 -4.07 28.82 12.94
N ASN A 377 -3.39 29.10 11.82
CA ASN A 377 -3.51 28.31 10.60
C ASN A 377 -2.92 26.91 10.68
#